data_AF-A0A3Q4GYZ4-F1
#
_entry.id   AF-A0A3Q4GYZ4-F1
#
_cell.length_a   1.000
_cell.length_b   1.000
_cell.length_c   1.000
_cell.angle_alpha   90.00
_cell.angle_beta   90.00
_cell.angle_gamma   90.00
#
_symmetry.space_group_name_H-M   'P 1'
#
loop_
_entity.id
_entity.type
_entity.pdbx_description
1 polymer ?
#
loop_
_entity_poly.entity_id
_entity_poly.type
_entity_poly.pdbx_seq_one_letter_code
_entity_poly.pdbx_strand_id
1 'polypeptide(L)' 'EPPAPCRMASLAQGVFWTSRIPTAFQLPSCQLINQTVSLEKEGCPSCHPVETTICSGHCITKV' A
#
# COMPACT_ATOMS: atom_id res chain seq x y z
N GLU A 1 18.02 -20.98 -6.73
CA GLU A 1 17.87 -19.63 -6.16
C GLU A 1 16.56 -19.59 -5.38
N PRO A 2 16.54 -19.20 -4.10
CA PRO A 2 15.27 -19.14 -3.36
C PRO A 2 14.37 -18.05 -3.95
N PRO A 3 13.03 -18.24 -4.02
CA PRO A 3 12.13 -17.23 -4.54
C PRO A 3 12.26 -15.97 -3.69
N ALA A 4 12.60 -14.84 -4.33
CA ALA A 4 12.67 -13.57 -3.63
C ALA A 4 11.24 -13.21 -3.16
N PRO A 5 11.02 -12.95 -1.86
CA PRO A 5 9.70 -12.54 -1.38
C PRO A 5 9.27 -11.28 -2.12
N CYS A 6 8.00 -11.20 -2.51
CA CYS A 6 7.47 -10.04 -3.23
C CYS A 6 7.81 -8.75 -2.45
N ARG A 7 8.75 -7.95 -2.97
CA ARG A 7 9.23 -6.73 -2.27
C ARG A 7 8.08 -5.74 -2.17
N MET A 8 7.65 -5.42 -0.96
CA MET A 8 6.84 -4.21 -0.73
C MET A 8 7.72 -3.00 -1.02
N ALA A 9 7.38 -2.22 -2.06
CA ALA A 9 8.02 -0.95 -2.31
C ALA A 9 7.66 0.03 -1.18
N SER A 10 8.56 0.19 -0.21
CA SER A 10 8.44 1.22 0.83
C SER A 10 8.64 2.59 0.18
N LEU A 11 7.57 3.36 0.02
CA LEU A 11 7.65 4.78 -0.32
C LEU A 11 8.27 5.53 0.86
N ALA A 12 9.61 5.60 0.90
CA ALA A 12 10.31 6.53 1.76
C ALA A 12 10.07 7.95 1.21
N GLN A 13 9.01 8.61 1.69
CA GLN A 13 8.71 10.00 1.34
C GLN A 13 9.67 10.91 2.14
N GLY A 14 10.65 11.52 1.46
CA GLY A 14 11.57 12.48 2.07
C GLY A 14 10.84 13.74 2.54
N VAL A 15 11.02 14.10 3.82
CA VAL A 15 10.41 15.27 4.46
C VAL A 15 11.22 16.52 4.12
N PHE A 16 10.71 17.35 3.21
CA PHE A 16 11.16 18.74 3.07
C PHE A 16 10.48 19.56 4.17
N TRP A 17 11.28 20.08 5.10
CA TRP A 17 10.83 20.95 6.19
C TRP A 17 10.33 22.29 5.62
N THR A 18 9.02 22.40 5.38
CA THR A 18 8.35 23.70 5.34
C THR A 18 7.14 23.65 6.25
N SER A 19 7.21 24.41 7.34
CA SER A 19 6.11 24.58 8.30
C SER A 19 4.85 25.04 7.57
N ARG A 20 3.88 24.14 7.46
CA ARG A 20 2.51 24.47 7.09
C ARG A 20 1.60 23.79 8.11
N ILE A 21 0.72 24.59 8.70
CA ILE A 21 -0.27 24.22 9.74
C ILE A 21 -0.91 22.86 9.39
N PRO A 22 -1.07 21.93 10.35
CA PRO A 22 -1.77 20.68 10.08
C PRO A 22 -3.24 20.99 9.84
N THR A 23 -3.61 21.19 8.57
CA THR A 23 -4.97 20.87 8.12
C THR A 23 -5.19 19.44 8.58
N ALA A 24 -6.19 19.21 9.44
CA ALA A 24 -6.61 17.87 9.81
C ALA A 24 -6.65 17.04 8.52
N PHE A 25 -5.69 16.13 8.38
CA PHE A 25 -5.47 15.39 7.15
C PHE A 25 -6.79 14.65 6.93
N GLN A 26 -7.60 15.09 5.96
CA GLN A 26 -8.84 14.40 5.60
C GLN A 26 -8.38 13.08 4.99
N LEU A 27 -8.22 12.10 5.87
CA LEU A 27 -7.78 10.77 5.51
C LEU A 27 -8.89 10.16 4.64
N PRO A 28 -8.57 9.65 3.44
CA PRO A 28 -9.58 9.07 2.58
C PRO A 28 -10.29 7.95 3.34
N SER A 29 -11.62 7.96 3.28
CA SER A 29 -12.43 6.88 3.85
C SER A 29 -12.11 5.56 3.15
N CYS A 30 -12.34 4.44 3.84
CA CYS A 30 -12.15 3.12 3.26
C CYS A 30 -13.06 2.94 2.03
N GLN A 31 -12.47 2.70 0.86
CA GLN A 31 -13.16 2.46 -0.40
C GLN A 31 -12.47 1.35 -1.21
N LEU A 32 -13.19 0.78 -2.17
CA LEU A 32 -12.61 -0.12 -3.16
C LEU A 32 -11.76 0.68 -4.15
N ILE A 33 -10.51 0.26 -4.32
CA ILE A 33 -9.56 0.82 -5.28
C ILE A 33 -8.98 -0.30 -6.14
N ASN A 34 -8.68 0.00 -7.39
CA ASN A 34 -7.90 -0.92 -8.23
C ASN A 34 -6.42 -0.72 -7.91
N GLN A 35 -5.77 -1.78 -7.46
CA GLN A 35 -4.35 -1.78 -7.15
C GLN A 35 -3.70 -3.04 -7.72
N THR A 36 -2.52 -2.89 -8.32
CA THR A 36 -1.72 -4.02 -8.75
C THR A 36 -0.99 -4.60 -7.54
N VAL A 37 -1.27 -5.87 -7.23
CA VAL A 37 -0.63 -6.62 -6.15
C VAL A 37 0.21 -7.76 -6.73
N SER A 38 1.35 -8.04 -6.11
CA SER A 38 2.22 -9.15 -6.51
C SER A 38 1.82 -10.41 -5.76
N LEU A 39 1.40 -11.44 -6.49
CA LEU A 39 1.04 -12.74 -5.96
C LEU A 39 2.25 -13.67 -5.94
N GLU A 40 2.43 -14.38 -4.83
CA GLU A 40 3.40 -15.46 -4.68
C GLU A 40 2.66 -16.80 -4.60
N LYS A 41 3.27 -17.86 -5.15
CA LYS A 41 2.77 -19.22 -5.04
C LYS A 41 3.93 -20.16 -4.79
N GLU A 42 3.78 -21.05 -3.81
CA GLU A 42 4.80 -22.07 -3.51
C GLU A 42 5.11 -22.92 -4.75
N GLY A 43 6.41 -23.12 -5.02
CA GLY A 43 6.90 -23.82 -6.21
C GLY A 43 7.04 -22.96 -7.46
N CYS A 44 6.63 -21.70 -7.44
CA CYS A 44 6.90 -20.74 -8.52
C CYS A 44 8.12 -19.86 -8.16
N PRO A 45 9.07 -19.64 -9.10
CA PRO A 45 10.30 -18.91 -8.81
C PRO A 45 10.13 -17.38 -8.78
N SER A 46 8.98 -16.85 -9.22
CA SER A 46 8.76 -15.41 -9.40
C SER A 46 7.37 -14.99 -8.94
N CYS A 47 7.26 -13.73 -8.48
CA CYS A 47 5.97 -13.10 -8.20
C CYS A 47 5.25 -12.67 -9.49
N HIS A 48 3.93 -12.74 -9.50
CA HIS A 48 3.09 -12.28 -10.61
C HIS A 48 2.28 -11.04 -10.22
N PRO A 49 2.51 -9.86 -10.85
CA PRO A 49 1.70 -8.67 -10.62
C PRO A 49 0.33 -8.83 -11.28
N VAL A 50 -0.74 -8.62 -10.52
CA VAL A 50 -2.13 -8.72 -10.99
C VAL A 50 -2.90 -7.49 -10.53
N GLU A 51 -3.59 -6.84 -11.46
CA GLU A 51 -4.54 -5.77 -11.13
C GLU A 51 -5.78 -6.39 -10.47
N THR A 52 -6.09 -5.94 -9.27
CA THR A 52 -7.25 -6.40 -8.52
C THR A 52 -7.86 -5.25 -7.75
N THR A 53 -9.10 -5.42 -7.30
CA THR A 53 -9.77 -4.41 -6.49
C THR A 53 -9.58 -4.75 -5.01
N ILE A 54 -8.95 -3.85 -4.26
CA ILE A 54 -8.71 -3.97 -2.82
C ILE A 54 -9.42 -2.85 -2.04
N CYS A 55 -9.61 -3.02 -0.74
CA CYS A 55 -10.07 -1.94 0.14
C CYS A 55 -8.86 -1.13 0.65
N SER A 56 -8.91 0.20 0.52
CA SER A 56 -7.87 1.11 1.03
C SER A 56 -8.49 2.39 1.59
N GLY A 57 -7.86 2.97 2.61
CA GLY A 57 -8.35 4.16 3.33
C GLY A 57 -8.48 3.93 4.83
N HIS A 58 -9.33 4.72 5.49
CA HIS A 58 -9.42 4.78 6.94
C HIS A 58 -10.84 4.52 7.43
N CYS A 59 -10.94 3.84 8.57
CA CYS A 59 -12.19 3.55 9.27
C CYS A 59 -12.26 4.35 10.57
N ILE A 60 -13.46 4.76 10.96
CA ILE A 60 -13.71 5.39 12.26
C ILE A 60 -13.68 4.28 13.32
N THR A 61 -12.73 4.35 14.26
CA THR A 61 -12.69 3.48 15.43
C THR A 61 -13.26 4.22 16.64
N LYS A 62 -14.07 3.54 17.45
CA LYS A 62 -14.47 4.05 18.76
C LYS A 62 -13.37 3.69 19.76
N VAL A 63 -12.96 4.67 20.56
CA VAL A 63 -12.12 4.49 21.75
C VAL A 63 -12.97 4.17 22.97
#